data_AF-A0A257CXG7-F1
#
_entry.id   AF-A0A257CXG7-F1
#
_cell.length_a   1.000
_cell.length_b   1.000
_cell.length_c   1.000
_cell.angle_alpha   90.00
_cell.angle_beta   90.00
_cell.angle_gamma   90.00
#
_symmetry.space_group_name_H-M   'P 1'
#
loop_
_entity.id
_entity.type
_entity.pdbx_description
1 polymer ?
#
loop_
_entity_poly.entity_id
_entity_poly.type
_entity_poly.pdbx_seq_one_letter_code
_entity_poly.pdbx_strand_id
1 'polypeptide(L)'
;MRTQAFILSVVAAVVSTLALPTQAASESTKLVVQAIEARDCVAAARELNVALAGATPEALALAGVMFETGLCLKANLERAARFYMKAVDAGAPSARSRLAGLYASPASGPDKGAALWWSMQANLPLPKACQVDPGLRGNAEQFAKVLTAWPASVLDACVHVTGIVAALDAEFVIKDATQGRTSVSIDFRPATATLDVRSSQSSLALVDNSPRAATASNAGNLFANNSVSQSATPEQMLALRAQEDRQELIKRLESVSKDALARYPRPTGIDADWRVQLSVEGLRDR
;
A
#
# COMPACT_ATOMS: atom_id res chain seq x y z
N MET A 1 -5.84 -16.01 -61.30
CA MET A 1 -6.02 -14.69 -60.66
C MET A 1 -6.92 -14.82 -59.43
N ARG A 2 -6.33 -14.91 -58.23
CA ARG A 2 -7.03 -14.73 -56.95
C ARG A 2 -6.01 -14.13 -55.97
N THR A 3 -6.15 -12.84 -55.69
CA THR A 3 -5.38 -12.07 -54.72
C THR A 3 -5.90 -12.37 -53.31
N GLN A 4 -5.03 -12.81 -52.40
CA GLN A 4 -5.32 -12.90 -50.97
C GLN A 4 -4.71 -11.69 -50.25
N ALA A 5 -5.55 -11.00 -49.47
CA ALA A 5 -5.21 -9.82 -48.69
C ALA A 5 -4.49 -10.21 -47.39
N PHE A 6 -3.35 -9.56 -47.14
CA PHE A 6 -2.65 -9.60 -45.85
C PHE A 6 -3.38 -8.69 -44.85
N ILE A 7 -3.90 -9.27 -43.78
CA ILE A 7 -4.40 -8.52 -42.61
C ILE A 7 -3.19 -8.26 -41.70
N LEU A 8 -2.70 -7.02 -41.67
CA LEU A 8 -1.76 -6.56 -40.65
C LEU A 8 -2.53 -6.32 -39.34
N SER A 9 -2.35 -7.21 -38.36
CA SER A 9 -2.85 -7.01 -37.01
C SER A 9 -1.84 -6.15 -36.24
N VAL A 10 -2.19 -4.87 -36.02
CA VAL A 10 -1.43 -3.95 -35.16
C VAL A 10 -1.71 -4.34 -33.71
N VAL A 11 -0.76 -5.00 -33.05
CA VAL A 11 -0.78 -5.19 -31.60
C VAL A 11 -0.27 -3.90 -30.97
N ALA A 12 -1.20 -3.06 -30.52
CA ALA A 12 -0.89 -1.91 -29.69
C ALA A 12 -0.42 -2.41 -28.32
N ALA A 13 0.89 -2.34 -28.08
CA ALA A 13 1.46 -2.58 -26.76
C ALA A 13 1.05 -1.43 -25.83
N VAL A 14 0.17 -1.72 -24.88
CA VAL A 14 -0.15 -0.80 -23.77
C VAL A 14 1.08 -0.76 -22.86
N VAL A 15 1.94 0.25 -23.05
CA VAL A 15 3.02 0.55 -22.12
C VAL A 15 2.40 1.08 -20.85
N SER A 16 2.21 0.20 -19.86
CA SER A 16 1.81 0.60 -18.51
C SER A 16 2.98 1.34 -17.88
N THR A 17 2.88 2.67 -17.80
CA THR A 17 3.84 3.50 -17.07
C THR A 17 3.66 3.27 -15.58
N LEU A 18 4.51 2.44 -14.98
CA LEU A 18 4.75 2.45 -13.54
C LEU A 18 5.44 3.79 -13.22
N ALA A 19 4.65 4.82 -12.94
CA ALA A 19 5.12 6.03 -12.30
C ALA A 19 5.26 5.72 -10.81
N LEU A 20 6.49 5.72 -10.31
CA LEU A 20 6.73 5.73 -8.87
C LEU A 20 6.39 7.15 -8.38
N PRO A 21 5.48 7.31 -7.40
CA PRO A 21 5.10 8.63 -6.92
C PRO A 21 6.26 9.26 -6.13
N THR A 22 6.47 10.55 -6.36
CA THR A 22 7.47 11.39 -5.68
C THR A 22 7.20 11.43 -4.18
N GLN A 23 7.96 10.67 -3.41
CA GLN A 23 7.93 10.73 -1.95
C GLN A 23 9.35 10.92 -1.44
N ALA A 24 9.50 11.71 -0.38
CA ALA A 24 10.79 12.05 0.21
C ALA A 24 11.47 10.78 0.74
N ALA A 25 12.23 10.12 -0.14
CA ALA A 25 13.19 9.11 0.23
C ALA A 25 14.07 9.67 1.35
N SER A 26 14.33 8.86 2.37
CA SER A 26 15.30 9.23 3.40
C SER A 26 16.60 9.69 2.73
N GLU A 27 17.34 10.59 3.38
CA GLU A 27 18.59 11.11 2.79
C GLU A 27 19.54 9.97 2.36
N SER A 28 19.49 8.83 3.06
CA SER A 28 20.26 7.63 2.74
C SER A 28 19.84 6.89 1.46
N THR A 29 18.59 7.03 1.01
CA THR A 29 18.02 6.30 -0.14
C THR A 29 17.65 7.19 -1.32
N LYS A 30 17.72 8.52 -1.14
CA LYS A 30 17.31 9.52 -2.13
C LYS A 30 17.91 9.33 -3.50
N LEU A 31 19.23 9.11 -3.59
CA LEU A 31 19.91 8.92 -4.86
C LEU A 31 19.50 7.61 -5.57
N VAL A 32 19.19 6.56 -4.79
CA VAL A 32 18.68 5.30 -5.32
C VAL A 32 17.31 5.52 -5.97
N VAL A 33 16.41 6.19 -5.27
CA VAL A 33 15.05 6.48 -5.76
C VAL A 33 15.08 7.38 -6.99
N GLN A 34 15.90 8.44 -6.98
CA GLN A 34 16.08 9.31 -8.15
C GLN A 34 16.58 8.55 -9.38
N ALA A 35 17.56 7.66 -9.20
CA ALA A 35 18.07 6.84 -10.30
C ALA A 35 17.02 5.86 -10.84
N ILE A 36 16.20 5.25 -9.96
CA ILE A 36 15.08 4.41 -10.36
C ILE A 36 14.03 5.21 -11.16
N GLU A 37 13.67 6.41 -10.70
CA GLU A 37 12.72 7.30 -11.37
C GLU A 37 13.23 7.74 -12.75
N ALA A 38 14.54 8.03 -12.85
CA ALA A 38 15.24 8.30 -14.10
C ALA A 38 15.40 7.06 -15.00
N ARG A 39 14.99 5.87 -14.52
CA ARG A 39 15.19 4.57 -15.17
C ARG A 39 16.66 4.23 -15.44
N ASP A 40 17.57 4.84 -14.71
CA ASP A 40 19.00 4.53 -14.74
C ASP A 40 19.30 3.42 -13.74
N CYS A 41 19.12 2.18 -14.17
CA CYS A 41 19.35 1.03 -13.30
C CYS A 41 20.82 0.79 -12.94
N VAL A 42 21.76 1.31 -13.73
CA VAL A 42 23.19 1.25 -13.42
C VAL A 42 23.50 2.19 -12.27
N ALA A 43 23.00 3.43 -12.33
CA ALA A 43 23.09 4.36 -11.22
C ALA A 43 22.34 3.81 -10.00
N ALA A 44 21.12 3.30 -10.14
CA ALA A 44 20.34 2.77 -9.02
C ALA A 44 21.09 1.66 -8.26
N ALA A 45 21.70 0.71 -8.97
CA ALA A 45 22.50 -0.34 -8.36
C ALA A 45 23.78 0.19 -7.69
N ARG A 46 24.45 1.18 -8.29
CA ARG A 46 25.63 1.82 -7.71
C ARG A 46 25.27 2.57 -6.43
N GLU A 47 24.27 3.43 -6.48
CA GLU A 47 23.82 4.23 -5.33
C GLU A 47 23.26 3.32 -4.22
N LEU A 48 22.64 2.19 -4.57
CA LEU A 48 22.20 1.21 -3.57
C LEU A 48 23.38 0.63 -2.80
N ASN A 49 24.50 0.33 -3.47
CA ASN A 49 25.70 -0.16 -2.77
C ASN A 49 26.28 0.90 -1.82
N VAL A 50 26.21 2.18 -2.19
CA VAL A 50 26.61 3.29 -1.32
C VAL A 50 25.68 3.39 -0.12
N ALA A 51 24.36 3.37 -0.33
CA ALA A 51 23.36 3.42 0.73
C ALA A 51 23.50 2.24 1.73
N LEU A 52 23.78 1.05 1.22
CA LEU A 52 23.97 -0.16 2.03
C LEU A 52 25.24 -0.13 2.88
N ALA A 53 26.23 0.72 2.59
CA ALA A 53 27.41 0.87 3.44
C ALA A 53 27.06 1.45 4.82
N GLY A 54 26.01 2.27 4.91
CA GLY A 54 25.49 2.80 6.16
C GLY A 54 24.58 1.83 6.93
N ALA A 55 24.15 0.74 6.28
CA ALA A 55 23.22 -0.26 6.85
C ALA A 55 21.98 0.36 7.52
N THR A 56 21.48 1.47 6.98
CA THR A 56 20.29 2.15 7.53
C THR A 56 19.05 1.27 7.35
N PRO A 57 18.07 1.35 8.26
CA PRO A 57 16.82 0.60 8.16
C PRO A 57 16.15 0.77 6.79
N GLU A 58 16.15 2.00 6.28
CA GLU A 58 15.54 2.42 5.02
C GLU A 58 16.28 1.82 3.80
N ALA A 59 17.63 1.87 3.79
CA ALA A 59 18.42 1.30 2.71
C ALA A 59 18.31 -0.23 2.65
N LEU A 60 18.29 -0.90 3.80
CA LEU A 60 18.09 -2.35 3.89
C LEU A 60 16.69 -2.74 3.41
N ALA A 61 15.65 -2.01 3.81
CA ALA A 61 14.30 -2.23 3.32
C ALA A 61 14.18 -2.00 1.81
N LEU A 62 14.78 -0.92 1.28
CA LEU A 62 14.77 -0.62 -0.15
C LEU A 62 15.49 -1.70 -0.96
N ALA A 63 16.64 -2.18 -0.51
CA ALA A 63 17.33 -3.30 -1.15
C ALA A 63 16.42 -4.55 -1.23
N GLY A 64 15.71 -4.85 -0.14
CA GLY A 64 14.73 -5.91 -0.11
C GLY A 64 13.64 -5.73 -1.18
N VAL A 65 13.08 -4.52 -1.32
CA VAL A 65 12.06 -4.19 -2.33
C VAL A 65 12.59 -4.36 -3.76
N MET A 66 13.81 -3.87 -4.03
CA MET A 66 14.42 -4.00 -5.35
C MET A 66 14.63 -5.47 -5.75
N PHE A 67 15.04 -6.33 -4.80
CA PHE A 67 15.13 -7.77 -5.04
C PHE A 67 13.76 -8.47 -5.08
N GLU A 68 12.77 -8.05 -4.31
CA GLU A 68 11.41 -8.63 -4.34
C GLU A 68 10.76 -8.41 -5.70
N THR A 69 10.81 -7.16 -6.18
CA THR A 69 10.09 -6.71 -7.37
C THR A 69 10.89 -6.87 -8.67
N GLY A 70 12.21 -7.08 -8.57
CA GLY A 70 13.10 -7.03 -9.73
C GLY A 70 13.31 -5.62 -10.27
N LEU A 71 13.13 -4.60 -9.43
CA LEU A 71 13.31 -3.20 -9.81
C LEU A 71 14.80 -2.86 -9.91
N CYS A 72 15.27 -2.67 -11.15
CA CYS A 72 16.69 -2.44 -11.50
C CYS A 72 17.68 -3.53 -11.08
N LEU A 73 17.21 -4.62 -10.47
CA LEU A 73 17.96 -5.80 -10.09
C LEU A 73 17.22 -7.04 -10.59
N LYS A 74 17.93 -8.15 -10.77
CA LYS A 74 17.25 -9.43 -11.02
C LYS A 74 16.48 -9.84 -9.77
N ALA A 75 15.18 -10.12 -9.92
CA ALA A 75 14.32 -10.56 -8.82
C ALA A 75 14.93 -11.79 -8.11
N ASN A 76 14.94 -11.75 -6.78
CA ASN A 76 15.46 -12.81 -5.92
C ASN A 76 14.80 -12.71 -4.53
N LEU A 77 13.76 -13.52 -4.31
CA LEU A 77 12.95 -13.47 -3.10
C LEU A 77 13.71 -13.90 -1.84
N GLU A 78 14.67 -14.82 -1.98
CA GLU A 78 15.54 -15.26 -0.89
C GLU A 78 16.47 -14.12 -0.41
N ARG A 79 17.03 -13.34 -1.35
CA ARG A 79 17.78 -12.12 -1.03
C ARG A 79 16.88 -11.06 -0.43
N ALA A 80 15.68 -10.87 -0.97
CA ALA A 80 14.70 -9.93 -0.42
C ALA A 80 14.41 -10.24 1.05
N ALA A 81 14.11 -11.52 1.38
CA ALA A 81 13.90 -11.98 2.75
C ALA A 81 15.09 -11.63 3.65
N ARG A 82 16.33 -11.92 3.22
CA ARG A 82 17.53 -11.60 4.00
C ARG A 82 17.69 -10.10 4.27
N PHE A 83 17.44 -9.26 3.26
CA PHE A 83 17.52 -7.80 3.44
C PHE A 83 16.42 -7.29 4.37
N TYR A 84 15.20 -7.82 4.26
CA TYR A 84 14.15 -7.47 5.21
C TYR A 84 14.44 -7.94 6.63
N MET A 85 15.01 -9.13 6.83
CA MET A 85 15.45 -9.56 8.16
C MET A 85 16.45 -8.59 8.77
N LYS A 86 17.48 -8.20 8.00
CA LYS A 86 18.44 -7.17 8.42
C LYS A 86 17.77 -5.83 8.71
N ALA A 87 16.78 -5.44 7.90
CA ALA A 87 16.02 -4.21 8.11
C ALA A 87 15.20 -4.28 9.41
N VAL A 88 14.61 -5.44 9.75
CA VAL A 88 13.94 -5.66 11.04
C VAL A 88 14.93 -5.48 12.19
N ASP A 89 16.13 -6.07 12.10
CA ASP A 89 17.18 -5.96 13.12
C ASP A 89 17.67 -4.51 13.28
N ALA A 90 17.69 -3.75 12.17
CA ALA A 90 18.02 -2.32 12.17
C ALA A 90 16.86 -1.44 12.67
N GLY A 91 15.64 -1.98 12.81
CA GLY A 91 14.47 -1.27 13.33
C GLY A 91 13.49 -0.73 12.29
N ALA A 92 13.57 -1.16 11.02
CA ALA A 92 12.64 -0.76 9.96
C ALA A 92 11.23 -1.31 10.26
N PRO A 93 10.23 -0.46 10.55
CA PRO A 93 8.89 -0.95 10.92
C PRO A 93 8.19 -1.70 9.79
N SER A 94 8.36 -1.23 8.55
CA SER A 94 7.74 -1.80 7.34
C SER A 94 8.30 -3.19 7.00
N ALA A 95 9.51 -3.54 7.44
CA ALA A 95 10.19 -4.77 7.04
C ALA A 95 9.49 -6.04 7.55
N ARG A 96 8.84 -5.97 8.73
CA ARG A 96 8.06 -7.09 9.27
C ARG A 96 6.84 -7.38 8.38
N SER A 97 6.14 -6.35 7.94
CA SER A 97 5.01 -6.45 7.02
C SER A 97 5.48 -6.95 5.65
N ARG A 98 6.62 -6.49 5.15
CA ARG A 98 7.21 -7.02 3.91
C ARG A 98 7.56 -8.51 4.01
N LEU A 99 8.11 -8.98 5.14
CA LEU A 99 8.33 -10.41 5.37
C LEU A 99 7.01 -11.19 5.41
N ALA A 100 5.98 -10.68 6.10
CA ALA A 100 4.67 -11.32 6.14
C ALA A 100 4.07 -11.49 4.73
N GLY A 101 4.12 -10.44 3.91
CA GLY A 101 3.67 -10.49 2.52
C GLY A 101 4.52 -11.43 1.65
N LEU A 102 5.85 -11.35 1.78
CA LEU A 102 6.78 -12.20 1.03
C LEU A 102 6.51 -13.69 1.28
N TYR A 103 6.33 -14.11 2.53
CA TYR A 103 6.05 -15.51 2.87
C TYR A 103 4.61 -15.93 2.58
N ALA A 104 3.66 -14.99 2.54
CA ALA A 104 2.30 -15.26 2.08
C ALA A 104 2.19 -15.42 0.55
N SER A 105 3.16 -14.88 -0.20
CA SER A 105 3.13 -14.88 -1.65
C SER A 105 3.27 -16.30 -2.22
N PRO A 106 2.43 -16.71 -3.18
CA PRO A 106 2.62 -17.99 -3.85
C PRO A 106 3.94 -18.04 -4.65
N ALA A 107 4.45 -16.89 -5.10
CA ALA A 107 5.65 -16.80 -5.93
C ALA A 107 6.94 -17.13 -5.16
N SER A 108 6.96 -17.03 -3.83
CA SER A 108 8.11 -17.39 -2.99
C SER A 108 8.15 -18.87 -2.61
N GLY A 109 7.10 -19.64 -2.93
CA GLY A 109 6.84 -20.91 -2.25
C GLY A 109 6.32 -20.60 -0.85
N PRO A 110 4.99 -20.51 -0.66
CA PRO A 110 4.43 -19.86 0.52
C PRO A 110 4.78 -20.63 1.79
N ASP A 111 5.37 -19.92 2.75
CA ASP A 111 5.54 -20.41 4.12
C ASP A 111 4.43 -19.80 4.98
N LYS A 112 3.34 -20.56 5.12
CA LYS A 112 2.14 -20.13 5.85
C LYS A 112 2.45 -19.80 7.31
N GLY A 113 3.36 -20.55 7.93
CA GLY A 113 3.77 -20.35 9.32
C GLY A 113 4.55 -19.04 9.46
N ALA A 114 5.54 -18.83 8.61
CA ALA A 114 6.32 -17.60 8.60
C ALA A 114 5.47 -16.37 8.26
N ALA A 115 4.53 -16.47 7.31
CA ALA A 115 3.62 -15.39 6.97
C ALA A 115 2.83 -14.90 8.20
N LEU A 116 2.22 -15.85 8.93
CA LEU A 116 1.45 -15.53 10.14
C LEU A 116 2.35 -15.09 11.30
N TRP A 117 3.54 -15.67 11.43
CA TRP A 117 4.53 -15.24 12.42
C TRP A 117 4.88 -13.77 12.23
N TRP A 118 5.33 -13.40 11.03
CA TRP A 118 5.70 -12.02 10.71
C TRP A 118 4.52 -11.06 10.78
N SER A 119 3.30 -11.50 10.48
CA SER A 119 2.08 -10.70 10.67
C SER A 119 1.84 -10.34 12.14
N MET A 120 2.09 -11.27 13.06
CA MET A 120 1.97 -11.06 14.51
C MET A 120 3.07 -10.12 15.03
N GLN A 121 4.29 -10.23 14.48
CA GLN A 121 5.40 -9.34 14.79
C GLN A 121 5.16 -7.91 14.26
N ALA A 122 4.52 -7.79 13.08
CA ALA A 122 4.10 -6.52 12.50
C ALA A 122 2.84 -5.93 13.18
N ASN A 123 2.18 -6.71 14.04
CA ASN A 123 0.92 -6.33 14.68
C ASN A 123 -0.16 -5.94 13.64
N LEU A 124 -0.27 -6.73 12.56
CA LEU A 124 -1.23 -6.46 11.50
C LEU A 124 -2.67 -6.56 12.02
N PRO A 125 -3.57 -5.66 11.58
CA PRO A 125 -4.99 -5.69 11.94
C PRO A 125 -5.72 -6.81 11.19
N LEU A 126 -5.54 -8.05 11.64
CA LEU A 126 -6.15 -9.25 11.06
C LEU A 126 -7.48 -9.60 11.75
N PRO A 127 -8.40 -10.33 11.07
CA PRO A 127 -9.60 -10.89 11.68
C PRO A 127 -9.26 -11.71 12.93
N LYS A 128 -10.17 -11.73 13.92
CA LYS A 128 -10.00 -12.51 15.15
C LYS A 128 -9.68 -13.99 14.90
N ALA A 129 -10.24 -14.59 13.85
CA ALA A 129 -9.97 -15.97 13.46
C ALA A 129 -8.50 -16.23 13.06
N CYS A 130 -7.77 -15.18 12.68
CA CYS A 130 -6.37 -15.23 12.26
C CYS A 130 -5.40 -14.71 13.33
N GLN A 131 -5.90 -14.28 14.49
CA GLN A 131 -5.07 -13.78 15.57
C GLN A 131 -4.54 -14.95 16.40
N VAL A 132 -3.23 -14.92 16.65
CA VAL A 132 -2.55 -15.78 17.62
C VAL A 132 -2.21 -14.94 18.84
N ASP A 133 -2.16 -15.56 20.02
CA ASP A 133 -1.81 -14.89 21.27
C ASP A 133 -0.48 -14.12 21.13
N PRO A 134 -0.47 -12.78 21.31
CA PRO A 134 0.74 -11.96 21.25
C PRO A 134 1.83 -12.38 22.25
N GLY A 135 1.47 -13.09 23.34
CA GLY A 135 2.42 -13.66 24.29
C GLY A 135 3.38 -14.69 23.65
N LEU A 136 3.04 -15.23 22.48
CA LEU A 136 3.87 -16.20 21.75
C LEU A 136 4.93 -15.58 20.84
N ARG A 137 5.07 -14.24 20.78
CA ARG A 137 6.04 -13.56 19.91
C ARG A 137 7.50 -13.99 20.10
N GLY A 138 7.86 -14.49 21.28
CA GLY A 138 9.20 -15.02 21.57
C GLY A 138 9.29 -16.56 21.53
N ASN A 139 8.19 -17.26 21.23
CA ASN A 139 8.10 -18.71 21.31
C ASN A 139 7.61 -19.31 19.97
N ALA A 140 8.54 -19.44 19.03
CA ALA A 140 8.26 -19.97 17.70
C ALA A 140 7.73 -21.41 17.71
N GLU A 141 8.19 -22.24 18.65
CA GLU A 141 7.74 -23.64 18.77
C GLU A 141 6.27 -23.72 19.19
N GLN A 142 5.89 -23.00 20.25
CA GLN A 142 4.50 -22.99 20.71
C GLN A 142 3.59 -22.31 19.68
N PHE A 143 4.06 -21.27 19.01
CA PHE A 143 3.34 -20.67 17.88
C PHE A 143 3.09 -21.68 16.76
N ALA A 144 4.10 -22.43 16.33
CA ALA A 144 3.94 -23.46 15.31
C ALA A 144 2.92 -24.52 15.75
N LYS A 145 2.96 -24.94 17.03
CA LYS A 145 1.99 -25.88 17.60
C LYS A 145 0.55 -25.35 17.51
N VAL A 146 0.30 -24.06 17.78
CA VAL A 146 -1.03 -23.45 17.61
C VAL A 146 -1.49 -23.59 16.16
N LEU A 147 -0.63 -23.27 15.19
CA LEU A 147 -0.99 -23.34 13.78
C LEU A 147 -1.27 -24.77 13.31
N THR A 148 -0.60 -25.79 13.86
CA THR A 148 -0.91 -27.20 13.53
C THR A 148 -2.29 -27.65 13.96
N ALA A 149 -2.91 -26.96 14.93
CA ALA A 149 -4.27 -27.25 15.38
C ALA A 149 -5.35 -26.56 14.53
N TRP A 150 -4.98 -25.65 13.63
CA TRP A 150 -5.94 -24.92 12.80
C TRP A 150 -6.42 -25.77 11.62
N PRO A 151 -7.71 -25.66 11.22
CA PRO A 151 -8.16 -26.23 9.97
C PRO A 151 -7.36 -25.65 8.78
N ALA A 152 -7.01 -26.49 7.81
CA ALA A 152 -6.24 -26.07 6.64
C ALA A 152 -6.91 -24.92 5.86
N SER A 153 -8.24 -24.93 5.76
CA SER A 153 -9.01 -23.85 5.12
C SER A 153 -8.91 -22.51 5.85
N VAL A 154 -8.87 -22.53 7.19
CA VAL A 154 -8.68 -21.32 8.01
C VAL A 154 -7.26 -20.80 7.81
N LEU A 155 -6.27 -21.70 7.81
CA LEU A 155 -4.88 -21.33 7.57
C LEU A 155 -4.70 -20.66 6.20
N ASP A 156 -5.29 -21.22 5.15
CA ASP A 156 -5.27 -20.64 3.80
C ASP A 156 -5.93 -19.27 3.74
N ALA A 157 -7.13 -19.14 4.34
CA ALA A 157 -7.85 -17.87 4.41
C ALA A 157 -7.03 -16.81 5.15
N CYS A 158 -6.40 -17.17 6.27
CA CYS A 158 -5.58 -16.25 7.04
C CYS A 158 -4.31 -15.83 6.31
N VAL A 159 -3.64 -16.73 5.58
CA VAL A 159 -2.46 -16.38 4.77
C VAL A 159 -2.85 -15.42 3.63
N HIS A 160 -3.99 -15.64 2.97
CA HIS A 160 -4.52 -14.73 1.96
C HIS A 160 -4.77 -13.33 2.52
N VAL A 161 -5.47 -13.23 3.65
CA VAL A 161 -5.74 -11.94 4.31
C VAL A 161 -4.44 -11.29 4.75
N THR A 162 -3.51 -12.05 5.34
CA THR A 162 -2.19 -11.56 5.76
C THR A 162 -1.42 -10.97 4.60
N GLY A 163 -1.35 -11.63 3.44
CA GLY A 163 -0.64 -11.10 2.28
C GLY A 163 -1.16 -9.73 1.85
N ILE A 164 -2.48 -9.57 1.77
CA ILE A 164 -3.12 -8.32 1.36
C ILE A 164 -2.90 -7.22 2.40
N VAL A 165 -3.21 -7.50 3.67
CA VAL A 165 -3.04 -6.53 4.76
C VAL A 165 -1.58 -6.14 4.93
N ALA A 166 -0.65 -7.08 4.77
CA ALA A 166 0.78 -6.83 4.83
C ALA A 166 1.27 -5.94 3.68
N ALA A 167 0.75 -6.13 2.46
CA ALA A 167 1.09 -5.27 1.32
C ALA A 167 0.60 -3.83 1.53
N LEU A 168 -0.57 -3.65 2.16
CA LEU A 168 -1.05 -2.33 2.56
C LEU A 168 -0.19 -1.73 3.67
N ASP A 169 0.05 -2.46 4.76
CA ASP A 169 0.82 -1.96 5.89
C ASP A 169 2.30 -1.66 5.55
N ALA A 170 2.87 -2.36 4.57
CA ALA A 170 4.23 -2.07 4.08
C ALA A 170 4.35 -0.70 3.40
N GLU A 171 3.23 -0.10 2.98
CA GLU A 171 3.16 1.15 2.23
C GLU A 171 2.45 2.28 3.00
N PHE A 172 1.53 1.93 3.89
CA PHE A 172 0.66 2.85 4.61
C PHE A 172 0.71 2.57 6.11
N VAL A 173 0.43 3.60 6.90
CA VAL A 173 0.15 3.42 8.33
C VAL A 173 -1.33 3.05 8.46
N ILE A 174 -1.60 1.76 8.66
CA ILE A 174 -2.97 1.24 8.84
C ILE A 174 -3.25 0.89 10.29
N LYS A 175 -4.49 1.08 10.73
CA LYS A 175 -5.00 0.65 12.04
C LYS A 175 -6.35 -0.06 11.86
N ASP A 176 -6.79 -0.72 12.92
CA ASP A 176 -8.18 -1.18 13.02
C ASP A 176 -9.12 0.04 12.99
N ALA A 177 -10.19 -0.02 12.18
CA ALA A 177 -11.12 1.09 12.02
C ALA A 177 -11.80 1.53 13.33
N THR A 178 -11.92 0.65 14.33
CA THR A 178 -12.41 1.00 15.67
C THR A 178 -11.47 1.96 16.43
N GLN A 179 -10.20 1.99 16.05
CA GLN A 179 -9.16 2.81 16.67
C GLN A 179 -8.85 4.09 15.87
N GLY A 180 -9.27 4.16 14.60
CA GLY A 180 -8.95 5.26 13.69
C GLY A 180 -9.99 6.38 13.67
N ARG A 181 -9.53 7.63 13.81
CA ARG A 181 -10.33 8.85 13.52
C ARG A 181 -9.99 9.43 12.14
N THR A 182 -9.79 8.58 11.14
CA THR A 182 -9.23 9.00 9.84
C THR A 182 -10.29 9.34 8.80
N SER A 183 -9.91 10.18 7.83
CA SER A 183 -10.78 10.55 6.70
C SER A 183 -10.81 9.51 5.59
N VAL A 184 -9.90 8.51 5.61
CA VAL A 184 -9.81 7.43 4.63
C VAL A 184 -9.84 6.08 5.34
N SER A 185 -10.67 5.18 4.84
CA SER A 185 -10.90 3.84 5.38
C SER A 185 -10.98 2.80 4.26
N ILE A 186 -10.77 1.54 4.61
CA ILE A 186 -10.83 0.40 3.71
C ILE A 186 -11.82 -0.62 4.29
N ASP A 187 -12.76 -1.08 3.46
CA ASP A 187 -13.60 -2.26 3.73
C ASP A 187 -13.10 -3.40 2.83
N PHE A 188 -12.33 -4.31 3.41
CA PHE A 188 -11.85 -5.50 2.72
C PHE A 188 -12.73 -6.71 3.04
N ARG A 189 -13.24 -7.36 1.98
CA ARG A 189 -14.04 -8.58 2.04
C ARG A 189 -13.24 -9.74 1.43
N PRO A 190 -12.62 -10.59 2.26
CA PRO A 190 -11.72 -11.63 1.76
C PRO A 190 -12.44 -12.68 0.89
N ALA A 191 -13.69 -13.02 1.23
CA ALA A 191 -14.47 -14.01 0.50
C ALA A 191 -14.79 -13.62 -0.95
N THR A 192 -14.88 -12.32 -1.25
CA THR A 192 -15.12 -11.81 -2.61
C THR A 192 -13.87 -11.21 -3.25
N ALA A 193 -12.75 -11.15 -2.52
CA ALA A 193 -11.54 -10.44 -2.94
C ALA A 193 -11.83 -8.99 -3.36
N THR A 194 -12.75 -8.32 -2.64
CA THR A 194 -13.12 -6.92 -2.90
C THR A 194 -12.57 -6.03 -1.81
N LEU A 195 -11.96 -4.91 -2.19
CA LEU A 195 -11.40 -3.93 -1.29
C LEU A 195 -11.92 -2.55 -1.69
N ASP A 196 -12.80 -1.99 -0.85
CA ASP A 196 -13.44 -0.71 -1.10
C ASP A 196 -12.75 0.39 -0.28
N VAL A 197 -12.16 1.38 -0.96
CA VAL A 197 -11.61 2.57 -0.31
C VAL A 197 -12.72 3.60 -0.15
N ARG A 198 -12.94 4.08 1.08
CA ARG A 198 -13.94 5.11 1.40
C ARG A 198 -13.27 6.33 2.01
N SER A 199 -13.76 7.51 1.63
CA SER A 199 -13.34 8.78 2.22
C SER A 199 -14.54 9.54 2.79
N SER A 200 -14.44 10.04 4.03
CA SER A 200 -15.40 11.00 4.56
C SER A 200 -15.04 12.39 4.02
N GLN A 201 -15.88 12.92 3.14
CA GLN A 201 -15.87 14.34 2.82
C GLN A 201 -16.49 15.08 3.99
N SER A 202 -15.67 15.65 4.87
CA SER A 202 -16.12 16.82 5.61
C SER A 202 -16.34 17.91 4.56
N SER A 203 -17.59 18.11 4.13
CA SER A 203 -17.95 19.32 3.40
C SER A 203 -17.70 20.48 4.35
N LEU A 204 -16.51 21.07 4.29
CA LEU A 204 -16.32 22.45 4.70
C LEU A 204 -17.11 23.28 3.68
N ALA A 205 -18.44 23.27 3.83
CA ALA A 205 -19.22 24.42 3.45
C ALA A 205 -18.62 25.54 4.28
N LEU A 206 -17.79 26.35 3.65
CA LEU A 206 -17.44 27.67 4.14
C LEU A 206 -18.78 28.40 4.26
N VAL A 207 -19.45 28.24 5.40
CA VAL A 207 -20.61 29.04 5.74
C VAL A 207 -20.04 30.42 5.96
N ASP A 208 -20.20 31.25 4.93
CA ASP A 208 -19.93 32.68 5.03
C ASP A 208 -20.90 33.27 6.05
N ASN A 209 -20.45 33.38 7.31
CA ASN A 209 -21.19 34.05 8.38
C ASN A 209 -21.01 35.58 8.32
N SER A 210 -20.58 36.14 7.18
CA SER A 210 -20.59 37.58 6.99
C SER A 210 -22.04 38.09 7.01
N PRO A 211 -22.37 39.20 7.72
CA PRO A 211 -23.73 39.73 7.82
C PRO A 211 -24.31 40.32 6.50
N ARG A 212 -23.85 39.89 5.33
CA ARG A 212 -24.10 40.57 4.05
C ARG A 212 -24.66 39.66 2.97
N ALA A 213 -25.62 38.80 3.29
CA ALA A 213 -26.43 38.15 2.26
C ALA A 213 -27.81 37.72 2.78
N ALA A 214 -28.55 38.64 3.40
CA ALA A 214 -30.00 38.54 3.40
C ALA A 214 -30.52 39.32 2.19
N THR A 215 -30.61 38.66 1.02
CA THR A 215 -31.66 38.87 0.01
C THR A 215 -31.41 38.03 -1.25
N ALA A 216 -32.51 37.48 -1.77
CA ALA A 216 -32.75 37.01 -3.13
C ALA A 216 -32.25 35.62 -3.54
N SER A 217 -33.08 34.63 -3.20
CA SER A 217 -33.42 33.49 -4.05
C SER A 217 -34.11 33.95 -5.35
N ASN A 218 -33.48 33.75 -6.52
CA ASN A 218 -34.07 33.17 -7.74
C ASN A 218 -33.16 33.32 -8.97
N ALA A 219 -32.98 32.17 -9.62
CA ALA A 219 -32.58 31.86 -11.00
C ALA A 219 -32.24 32.99 -12.01
N GLY A 220 -31.18 32.74 -12.78
CA GLY A 220 -31.10 33.11 -14.20
C GLY A 220 -29.88 33.95 -14.58
N ASN A 221 -29.03 33.38 -15.45
CA ASN A 221 -28.09 34.06 -16.35
C ASN A 221 -27.48 35.39 -15.88
N LEU A 222 -26.24 35.35 -15.40
CA LEU A 222 -25.31 36.48 -15.55
C LEU A 222 -23.89 35.96 -15.82
N PHE A 223 -23.64 35.63 -17.09
CA PHE A 223 -22.32 35.86 -17.67
C PHE A 223 -22.12 37.37 -17.75
N ALA A 224 -21.43 37.95 -16.76
CA ALA A 224 -20.84 39.28 -16.88
C ALA A 224 -19.78 39.47 -15.80
N ASN A 225 -18.53 39.48 -16.24
CA ASN A 225 -17.41 40.26 -15.72
C ASN A 225 -17.45 40.62 -14.22
N ASN A 226 -16.72 39.84 -13.43
CA ASN A 226 -15.85 40.44 -12.42
C ASN A 226 -14.56 39.63 -12.32
N SER A 227 -13.55 40.11 -13.04
CA SER A 227 -12.15 39.84 -12.76
C SER A 227 -11.83 40.39 -11.36
N VAL A 228 -12.01 39.54 -10.35
CA VAL A 228 -11.25 39.68 -9.11
C VAL A 228 -10.51 38.37 -8.99
N SER A 229 -9.22 38.42 -9.35
CA SER A 229 -8.21 37.51 -8.84
C SER A 229 -8.21 37.61 -7.31
N GLN A 230 -9.19 36.97 -6.66
CA GLN A 230 -9.09 36.65 -5.25
C GLN A 230 -8.08 35.51 -5.19
N SER A 231 -6.82 35.86 -4.98
CA SER A 231 -5.84 34.91 -4.49
C SER A 231 -6.47 34.21 -3.29
N ALA A 232 -6.69 32.91 -3.39
CA ALA A 232 -7.24 32.10 -2.31
C ALA A 232 -6.49 32.43 -1.01
N THR A 233 -7.21 32.55 0.10
CA THR A 233 -6.59 32.86 1.40
C THR A 233 -5.57 31.77 1.76
N PRO A 234 -4.56 32.05 2.60
CA PRO A 234 -3.62 31.02 3.05
C PRO A 234 -4.30 29.76 3.60
N GLU A 235 -5.44 29.92 4.28
CA GLU A 235 -6.27 28.82 4.78
C GLU A 235 -6.93 28.02 3.66
N GLN A 236 -7.47 28.70 2.63
CA GLN A 236 -8.04 28.04 1.46
C GLN A 236 -6.97 27.27 0.66
N MET A 237 -5.77 27.84 0.52
CA MET A 237 -4.64 27.17 -0.13
C MET A 237 -4.18 25.94 0.66
N LEU A 238 -4.15 26.02 1.99
CA LEU A 238 -3.85 24.87 2.86
C LEU A 238 -4.92 23.77 2.69
N ALA A 239 -6.20 24.14 2.65
CA ALA A 239 -7.30 23.21 2.46
C ALA A 239 -7.25 22.52 1.09
N LEU A 240 -6.92 23.27 0.02
CA LEU A 240 -6.75 22.73 -1.32
C LEU A 240 -5.60 21.72 -1.39
N ARG A 241 -4.43 22.06 -0.82
CA ARG A 241 -3.29 21.12 -0.75
C ARG A 241 -3.65 19.86 0.01
N ALA A 242 -4.30 20.00 1.17
CA ALA A 242 -4.74 18.85 1.96
C ALA A 242 -5.76 17.97 1.20
N GLN A 243 -6.57 18.56 0.31
CA GLN A 243 -7.47 17.83 -0.57
C GLN A 243 -6.71 17.09 -1.68
N GLU A 244 -5.75 17.73 -2.32
CA GLU A 244 -4.89 17.12 -3.35
C GLU A 244 -4.07 15.95 -2.78
N ASP A 245 -3.41 16.15 -1.63
CA ASP A 245 -2.63 15.12 -0.94
C ASP A 245 -3.50 13.90 -0.59
N ARG A 246 -4.76 14.14 -0.16
CA ARG A 246 -5.72 13.06 0.11
C ARG A 246 -6.11 12.32 -1.16
N GLN A 247 -6.34 13.02 -2.27
CA GLN A 247 -6.66 12.39 -3.54
C GLN A 247 -5.50 11.52 -4.04
N GLU A 248 -4.27 11.98 -3.90
CA GLU A 248 -3.09 11.20 -4.27
C GLU A 248 -2.91 9.97 -3.38
N LEU A 249 -3.14 10.12 -2.06
CA LEU A 249 -3.17 8.99 -1.13
C LEU A 249 -4.19 7.93 -1.56
N ILE A 250 -5.42 8.34 -1.90
CA ILE A 250 -6.48 7.43 -2.34
C ILE A 250 -6.09 6.70 -3.63
N LYS A 251 -5.61 7.42 -4.64
CA LYS A 251 -5.16 6.81 -5.91
C LYS A 251 -4.07 5.76 -5.68
N ARG A 252 -3.09 6.09 -4.84
CA ARG A 252 -2.02 5.15 -4.51
C ARG A 252 -2.57 3.94 -3.74
N LEU A 253 -3.48 4.17 -2.81
CA LEU A 253 -4.11 3.10 -2.04
C LEU A 253 -4.90 2.14 -2.93
N GLU A 254 -5.67 2.65 -3.89
CA GLU A 254 -6.39 1.85 -4.89
C GLU A 254 -5.42 1.05 -5.76
N SER A 255 -4.32 1.67 -6.22
CA SER A 255 -3.28 1.00 -6.99
C SER A 255 -2.66 -0.16 -6.22
N VAL A 256 -2.20 0.08 -4.98
CA VAL A 256 -1.60 -0.96 -4.13
C VAL A 256 -2.62 -2.05 -3.80
N SER A 257 -3.88 -1.69 -3.57
CA SER A 257 -4.96 -2.65 -3.29
C SER A 257 -5.19 -3.59 -4.46
N LYS A 258 -5.23 -3.06 -5.68
CA LYS A 258 -5.36 -3.86 -6.91
C LYS A 258 -4.19 -4.82 -7.08
N ASP A 259 -2.97 -4.33 -6.89
CA ASP A 259 -1.76 -5.14 -7.01
C ASP A 259 -1.72 -6.24 -5.94
N ALA A 260 -2.15 -5.94 -4.71
CA ALA A 260 -2.24 -6.91 -3.64
C ALA A 260 -3.25 -8.02 -3.95
N LEU A 261 -4.45 -7.67 -4.43
CA LEU A 261 -5.46 -8.65 -4.82
C LEU A 261 -4.99 -9.56 -5.98
N ALA A 262 -4.18 -9.02 -6.90
CA ALA A 262 -3.58 -9.81 -7.98
C ALA A 262 -2.45 -10.74 -7.47
N ARG A 263 -1.67 -10.28 -6.49
CA ARG A 263 -0.52 -11.01 -5.93
C ARG A 263 -0.92 -12.17 -5.02
N TYR A 264 -1.99 -12.00 -4.25
CA TYR A 264 -2.43 -12.97 -3.23
C TYR A 264 -3.76 -13.63 -3.65
N PRO A 265 -3.72 -14.79 -4.32
CA PRO A 265 -4.92 -15.44 -4.82
C PRO A 265 -5.85 -15.85 -3.68
N ARG A 266 -7.16 -15.77 -3.93
CA ARG A 266 -8.20 -16.10 -2.97
C ARG A 266 -8.40 -17.62 -2.85
N PRO A 267 -8.27 -18.23 -1.66
CA PRO A 267 -8.62 -19.63 -1.44
C PRO A 267 -10.14 -19.85 -1.38
N THR A 268 -10.56 -21.10 -1.52
CA THR A 268 -11.97 -21.50 -1.34
C THR A 268 -12.33 -21.61 0.14
N GLY A 269 -13.62 -21.45 0.47
CA GLY A 269 -14.12 -21.72 1.83
C GLY A 269 -13.84 -20.62 2.85
N ILE A 270 -13.52 -19.41 2.39
CA ILE A 270 -13.52 -18.22 3.24
C ILE A 270 -14.98 -17.90 3.59
N ASP A 271 -15.24 -17.67 4.88
CA ASP A 271 -16.53 -17.21 5.38
C ASP A 271 -16.93 -15.88 4.72
N ALA A 272 -18.15 -15.85 4.16
CA ALA A 272 -18.71 -14.71 3.44
C ALA A 272 -18.87 -13.46 4.33
N ASP A 273 -18.94 -13.65 5.65
CA ASP A 273 -19.13 -12.60 6.64
C ASP A 273 -17.80 -12.02 7.15
N TRP A 274 -16.65 -12.58 6.75
CA TRP A 274 -15.36 -11.97 7.07
C TRP A 274 -15.27 -10.55 6.49
N ARG A 275 -14.95 -9.60 7.37
CA ARG A 275 -14.73 -8.20 7.06
C ARG A 275 -13.49 -7.73 7.79
N VAL A 276 -12.62 -7.02 7.07
CA VAL A 276 -11.45 -6.36 7.63
C VAL A 276 -11.62 -4.87 7.37
N GLN A 277 -11.87 -4.11 8.44
CA GLN A 277 -12.07 -2.68 8.37
C GLN A 277 -10.82 -1.98 8.85
N LEU A 278 -10.22 -1.18 7.96
CA LEU A 278 -8.95 -0.50 8.23
C LEU A 278 -9.13 1.00 8.14
N SER A 279 -8.46 1.74 9.01
CA SER A 279 -8.25 3.18 8.89
C SER A 279 -6.85 3.46 8.36
N VAL A 280 -6.73 4.39 7.42
CA VAL A 280 -5.44 4.79 6.84
C VAL A 280 -5.07 6.18 7.36
N GLU A 281 -3.97 6.26 8.11
CA GLU A 281 -3.49 7.53 8.70
C GLU A 281 -2.59 8.31 7.73
N GLY A 282 -1.95 7.61 6.80
CA GLY A 282 -1.07 8.21 5.81
C GLY A 282 -0.12 7.20 5.20
N LEU A 283 0.89 7.70 4.51
CA LEU A 283 1.97 6.89 3.97
C LEU A 283 2.96 6.51 5.08
N ARG A 284 3.54 5.33 4.98
CA ARG A 284 4.57 4.89 5.91
C ARG A 284 5.92 5.44 5.46
N ASP A 285 6.68 5.99 6.40
CA ASP A 285 8.04 6.45 6.15
C ASP A 285 8.91 5.28 5.67
N ARG A 286 9.73 5.54 4.65
CA ARG A 286 10.55 4.53 3.95
C ARG A 286 12.04 4.75 4.14
#